data_AF-A0A0F9GRL4-F1
#
_entry.id   AF-A0A0F9GRL4-F1
#
_cell.length_a   1.000
_cell.length_b   1.000
_cell.length_c   1.000
_cell.angle_alpha   90.00
_cell.angle_beta   90.00
_cell.angle_gamma   90.00
#
_symmetry.space_group_name_H-M   'P 1'
#
loop_
_entity.id
_entity.type
_entity.pdbx_description
1 polymer ?
#
loop_
_entity_poly.entity_id
_entity_poly.type
_entity_poly.pdbx_seq_one_letter_code
_entity_poly.pdbx_strand_id
1 'polypeptide(L)'
;INALRIYNPELQSRKLDPEGEFIRRWIPELAGLPADWIHTPWLMTRAQQERFGGNTYISPVCDHEQAARVARKAMGDFRQAHVSRNETSRVLDKHGSRKGPIQKRPRSGAGKKNANDNQLSLFDN
;
A
#
# COMPACT_ATOMS: atom_id res chain seq x y z
N ILE A 1 18.14 -7.16 -4.04
CA ILE A 1 17.33 -7.20 -2.80
C ILE A 1 15.95 -6.62 -3.09
N ASN A 2 14.88 -7.24 -2.60
CA ASN A 2 13.52 -6.76 -2.79
C ASN A 2 13.31 -5.40 -2.07
N ALA A 3 12.54 -4.52 -2.67
CA ALA A 3 12.16 -3.25 -2.07
C ALA A 3 11.40 -3.49 -0.75
N LEU A 4 11.51 -2.55 0.20
CA LEU A 4 10.73 -2.63 1.44
C LEU A 4 9.25 -2.44 1.10
N ARG A 5 8.41 -3.42 1.42
CA ARG A 5 6.96 -3.33 1.25
C ARG A 5 6.31 -3.14 2.61
N ILE A 6 5.55 -2.05 2.74
CA ILE A 6 4.71 -1.76 3.90
C ILE A 6 3.26 -1.80 3.41
N TYR A 7 2.44 -2.65 4.02
CA TYR A 7 1.04 -2.82 3.64
C TYR A 7 0.16 -1.83 4.39
N ASN A 8 -0.83 -1.26 3.70
CA ASN A 8 -1.88 -0.48 4.33
C ASN A 8 -3.01 -1.43 4.79
N PRO A 9 -3.25 -1.57 6.10
CA PRO A 9 -4.22 -2.52 6.63
C PRO A 9 -5.66 -2.22 6.17
N GLU A 10 -6.04 -0.95 6.07
CA GLU A 10 -7.39 -0.54 5.63
C GLU A 10 -7.62 -0.95 4.17
N LEU A 11 -6.68 -0.63 3.28
CA LEU A 11 -6.80 -0.97 1.86
C LEU A 11 -6.77 -2.49 1.64
N GLN A 12 -5.96 -3.23 2.40
CA GLN A 12 -5.97 -4.69 2.30
C GLN A 12 -7.26 -5.28 2.84
N SER A 13 -7.77 -4.74 3.95
CA SER A 13 -9.03 -5.20 4.53
C SER A 13 -10.19 -5.04 3.54
N ARG A 14 -10.37 -3.86 2.95
CA ARG A 14 -11.41 -3.63 1.92
C ARG A 14 -11.23 -4.50 0.68
N LYS A 15 -9.99 -4.75 0.27
CA LYS A 15 -9.70 -5.56 -0.91
C LYS A 15 -10.00 -7.05 -0.69
N LEU A 16 -9.70 -7.57 0.49
CA LEU A 16 -9.80 -8.99 0.82
C LEU A 16 -11.15 -9.37 1.41
N ASP A 17 -11.86 -8.41 2.01
CA ASP A 17 -13.15 -8.61 2.66
C ASP A 17 -14.10 -7.44 2.32
N PRO A 18 -14.55 -7.26 1.06
CA PRO A 18 -15.32 -6.08 0.66
C PRO A 18 -16.62 -5.88 1.45
N GLU A 19 -17.27 -6.98 1.84
CA GLU A 19 -18.51 -6.94 2.62
C GLU A 19 -18.25 -6.88 4.13
N GLY A 20 -17.05 -7.18 4.60
CA GLY A 20 -16.72 -7.22 6.02
C GLY A 20 -17.12 -8.52 6.74
N GLU A 21 -17.42 -9.61 6.02
CA GLU A 21 -17.87 -10.88 6.62
C GLU A 21 -16.85 -11.47 7.60
N PHE A 22 -15.56 -11.37 7.26
CA PHE A 22 -14.50 -11.83 8.15
C PHE A 22 -14.48 -10.98 9.42
N ILE A 23 -14.58 -9.66 9.29
CA ILE A 23 -14.63 -8.75 10.45
C ILE A 23 -15.85 -9.04 11.33
N ARG A 24 -17.05 -9.20 10.75
CA ARG A 24 -18.27 -9.50 11.53
C ARG A 24 -18.15 -10.81 12.32
N ARG A 25 -17.48 -11.81 11.75
CA ARG A 25 -17.28 -13.12 12.39
C ARG A 25 -16.35 -13.04 13.60
N TRP A 26 -15.26 -12.28 13.49
CA TRP A 26 -14.18 -12.29 14.48
C TRP A 26 -14.20 -11.11 15.44
N ILE A 27 -14.93 -10.04 15.11
CA ILE A 27 -15.07 -8.82 15.89
C ILE A 27 -16.57 -8.55 16.07
N PRO A 28 -17.25 -9.28 16.98
CA PRO A 28 -18.70 -9.27 17.10
C PRO A 28 -19.26 -7.89 17.48
N GLU A 29 -18.49 -7.05 18.16
CA GLU A 29 -18.86 -5.66 18.46
C GLU A 29 -19.02 -4.79 17.20
N LEU A 30 -18.43 -5.22 16.07
CA LEU A 30 -18.58 -4.57 14.77
C LEU A 30 -19.61 -5.23 13.85
N ALA A 31 -20.26 -6.32 14.28
CA ALA A 31 -21.14 -7.11 13.41
C ALA A 31 -22.35 -6.31 12.88
N GLY A 32 -22.82 -5.33 13.65
CA GLY A 32 -23.95 -4.47 13.27
C GLY A 32 -23.61 -3.35 12.29
N LEU A 33 -22.32 -3.13 11.95
CA LEU A 33 -21.95 -2.04 11.07
C LEU A 33 -22.24 -2.34 9.59
N PRO A 34 -22.68 -1.31 8.82
CA PRO A 34 -22.70 -1.37 7.37
C PRO A 34 -21.30 -1.63 6.79
N ALA A 35 -21.25 -2.26 5.61
CA ALA A 35 -19.99 -2.57 4.91
C ALA A 35 -19.12 -1.31 4.66
N ASP A 36 -19.76 -0.16 4.42
CA ASP A 36 -19.06 1.12 4.22
C ASP A 36 -18.21 1.54 5.42
N TRP A 37 -18.61 1.17 6.65
CA TRP A 37 -18.00 1.64 7.89
C TRP A 37 -17.22 0.56 8.64
N ILE A 38 -17.46 -0.73 8.35
CA ILE A 38 -16.86 -1.85 9.10
C ILE A 38 -15.32 -1.86 9.06
N HIS A 39 -14.72 -1.34 7.99
CA HIS A 39 -13.27 -1.23 7.85
C HIS A 39 -12.67 0.00 8.52
N THR A 40 -13.48 1.01 8.82
CA THR A 40 -13.07 2.30 9.38
C THR A 40 -14.10 2.85 10.37
N PRO A 41 -14.45 2.13 11.45
CA PRO A 41 -15.50 2.53 12.38
C PRO A 41 -15.19 3.85 13.09
N TRP A 42 -13.91 4.16 13.31
CA TRP A 42 -13.45 5.41 13.93
C TRP A 42 -13.70 6.66 13.09
N LEU A 43 -14.01 6.53 11.79
CA LEU A 43 -14.36 7.67 10.92
C LEU A 43 -15.85 8.03 10.98
N MET A 44 -16.67 7.20 11.63
CA MET A 44 -18.08 7.49 11.78
C MET A 44 -18.29 8.72 12.66
N THR A 45 -19.26 9.54 12.27
CA THR A 45 -19.78 10.61 13.10
C THR A 45 -20.47 10.04 14.35
N ARG A 46 -20.62 10.87 15.39
CA ARG A 46 -21.33 10.47 16.61
C ARG A 46 -22.75 9.96 16.34
N ALA A 47 -23.50 10.62 15.45
CA ALA A 47 -24.85 10.19 15.09
C ALA A 47 -24.87 8.81 14.38
N GLN A 48 -23.85 8.50 13.57
CA GLN A 48 -23.71 7.19 12.95
C GLN A 48 -23.34 6.12 13.98
N GLN A 49 -22.45 6.44 14.93
CA GLN A 49 -22.10 5.53 16.03
C GLN A 49 -23.31 5.23 16.94
N GLU A 50 -24.13 6.24 17.24
CA GLU A 50 -25.37 6.04 18.03
C GLU A 50 -26.39 5.18 17.28
N ARG A 51 -26.42 5.24 15.94
CA ARG A 51 -27.34 4.46 15.10
C ARG A 51 -26.89 3.01 14.86
N PHE A 52 -25.60 2.80 14.59
CA PHE A 52 -25.07 1.50 14.13
C PHE A 52 -24.18 0.79 15.17
N GLY A 53 -23.79 1.47 16.24
CA GLY A 53 -22.81 0.97 17.22
C GLY A 53 -21.36 1.30 16.83
N GLY A 54 -20.41 0.47 17.28
CA GLY A 54 -18.97 0.63 16.99
C GLY A 54 -18.25 1.66 17.87
N ASN A 55 -18.96 2.29 18.81
CA ASN A 55 -18.44 3.21 19.82
C ASN A 55 -17.58 2.55 20.91
N THR A 56 -17.61 1.22 21.01
CA THR A 56 -16.72 0.45 21.90
C THR A 56 -15.40 0.08 21.24
N TYR A 57 -15.28 0.23 19.92
CA TYR A 57 -14.08 -0.12 19.19
C TYR A 57 -13.07 1.02 19.22
N ILE A 58 -11.78 0.67 19.38
CA ILE A 58 -10.73 1.65 19.59
C ILE A 58 -10.40 2.44 18.32
N SER A 59 -9.96 3.69 18.50
CA SER A 59 -9.32 4.45 17.44
C SER A 59 -7.97 3.83 17.04
N PRO A 60 -7.52 4.01 15.79
CA PRO A 60 -6.21 3.54 15.34
C PRO A 60 -5.09 4.03 16.27
N VAL A 61 -4.18 3.13 16.64
CA VAL A 61 -3.07 3.43 17.55
C VAL A 61 -2.13 4.50 16.98
N CYS A 62 -2.00 4.56 15.66
CA CYS A 62 -1.23 5.58 14.97
C CYS A 62 -1.81 5.85 13.57
N ASP A 63 -1.43 7.00 13.01
CA ASP A 63 -1.61 7.28 11.59
C ASP A 63 -0.69 6.37 10.77
N HIS A 64 -1.29 5.50 9.96
CA HIS A 64 -0.56 4.51 9.18
C HIS A 64 0.37 5.15 8.14
N GLU A 65 -0.05 6.22 7.47
CA GLU A 65 0.76 6.84 6.42
C GLU A 65 2.02 7.47 7.01
N GLN A 66 1.85 8.17 8.13
CA GLN A 66 2.96 8.77 8.87
C GLN A 66 3.90 7.69 9.42
N ALA A 67 3.36 6.66 10.06
CA ALA A 67 4.15 5.54 10.59
C ALA A 67 4.94 4.83 9.48
N ALA A 68 4.29 4.55 8.34
CA ALA A 68 4.93 3.93 7.19
C ALA A 68 6.04 4.81 6.60
N ARG A 69 5.84 6.13 6.55
CA ARG A 69 6.86 7.08 6.09
C ARG A 69 8.10 7.07 6.99
N VAL A 70 7.90 7.12 8.30
CA VAL A 70 9.00 7.04 9.28
C VAL A 70 9.76 5.71 9.15
N ALA A 71 9.03 4.60 9.08
CA ALA A 71 9.62 3.27 8.93
C ALA A 71 10.43 3.12 7.63
N ARG A 72 9.90 3.59 6.49
CA ARG A 72 10.65 3.57 5.21
C ARG A 72 11.93 4.36 5.30
N LYS A 73 11.91 5.55 5.92
CA LYS A 73 13.11 6.37 6.11
C LYS A 73 14.13 5.64 6.96
N ALA A 74 13.75 5.17 8.15
CA ALA A 74 14.65 4.49 9.07
C ALA A 74 15.31 3.25 8.42
N MET A 75 14.54 2.45 7.69
CA MET A 75 15.06 1.29 6.97
C MET A 75 15.96 1.68 5.78
N GLY A 76 15.67 2.81 5.12
CA GLY A 76 16.52 3.38 4.07
C GLY A 76 17.87 3.80 4.61
N ASP A 77 17.87 4.60 5.69
CA ASP A 77 19.06 5.09 6.37
C ASP A 77 19.92 3.91 6.88
N PHE A 78 19.29 2.92 7.52
CA PHE A 78 19.98 1.71 7.99
C PHE A 78 20.65 0.96 6.83
N ARG A 79 19.95 0.78 5.70
CA ARG A 79 20.50 0.11 4.52
C ARG A 79 21.68 0.88 3.93
N GLN A 80 21.59 2.19 3.86
CA GLN A 80 22.67 3.03 3.35
C GLN A 80 23.93 2.94 4.22
N ALA A 81 23.76 2.88 5.54
CA ALA A 81 24.87 2.80 6.48
C ALA A 81 25.51 1.40 6.55
N HIS A 82 24.73 0.31 6.41
CA HIS A 82 25.20 -1.04 6.75
C HIS A 82 25.26 -2.03 5.57
N VAL A 83 24.59 -1.75 4.45
CA VAL A 83 24.54 -2.69 3.31
C VAL A 83 25.56 -2.29 2.26
N SER A 84 26.69 -3.01 2.23
CA SER A 84 27.73 -2.83 1.21
C SER A 84 27.39 -3.57 -0.09
N ARG A 85 27.83 -2.99 -1.21
CA ARG A 85 27.74 -3.63 -2.54
C ARG A 85 28.48 -4.97 -2.58
N ASN A 86 29.63 -5.08 -1.93
CA ASN A 86 30.43 -6.30 -1.94
C ASN A 86 29.69 -7.46 -1.28
N GLU A 87 29.09 -7.20 -0.11
CA GLU A 87 28.31 -8.21 0.60
C GLU A 87 27.04 -8.57 -0.18
N THR A 88 26.41 -7.59 -0.82
CA THR A 88 25.25 -7.82 -1.69
C THR A 88 25.61 -8.72 -2.87
N SER A 89 26.77 -8.51 -3.51
CA SER A 89 27.26 -9.36 -4.60
C SER A 89 27.54 -10.77 -4.11
N ARG A 90 28.23 -10.92 -2.98
CA ARG A 90 28.53 -12.23 -2.38
C ARG A 90 27.27 -13.05 -2.12
N VAL A 91 26.24 -12.43 -1.54
CA VAL A 91 24.96 -13.08 -1.27
C VAL A 91 24.26 -13.45 -2.58
N LEU A 92 24.29 -12.58 -3.59
CA LEU A 92 23.70 -12.85 -4.91
C LEU A 92 24.41 -14.00 -5.63
N ASP A 93 25.74 -14.07 -5.59
CA ASP A 93 26.50 -15.14 -6.25
C ASP A 93 26.28 -16.50 -5.59
N LYS A 94 26.12 -16.50 -4.26
CA LYS A 94 25.90 -17.71 -3.47
C LYS A 94 24.45 -18.22 -3.52
N HIS A 95 23.47 -17.31 -3.47
CA HIS A 95 22.06 -17.64 -3.29
C HIS A 95 21.16 -17.23 -4.45
N GLY A 96 21.66 -16.46 -5.40
CA GLY A 96 20.92 -16.07 -6.60
C GLY A 96 20.70 -17.26 -7.52
N SER A 97 19.50 -17.32 -8.11
CA SER A 97 19.21 -18.30 -9.16
C SER A 97 20.19 -18.12 -10.32
N ARG A 98 20.91 -19.20 -10.69
CA ARG A 98 21.82 -19.22 -11.84
C ARG A 98 21.10 -19.27 -13.19
N LYS A 99 19.81 -19.64 -13.21
CA LYS A 99 18.92 -19.45 -14.36
C LYS A 99 18.41 -18.01 -14.32
N GLY A 100 19.20 -17.09 -14.87
CA GLY A 100 18.75 -15.71 -15.06
C GLY A 100 17.60 -15.69 -16.07
N PRO A 101 16.48 -14.99 -15.81
CA PRO A 101 15.48 -14.78 -16.85
C PRO A 101 16.13 -13.97 -17.97
N ILE A 102 16.02 -14.44 -19.22
CA ILE A 102 16.31 -13.62 -20.39
C ILE A 102 15.27 -12.50 -20.40
N GLN A 103 15.54 -11.40 -19.70
CA GLN A 103 14.68 -10.22 -19.77
C GLN A 103 14.94 -9.50 -21.09
N LYS A 104 14.22 -9.89 -22.14
CA LYS A 104 13.98 -9.03 -23.30
C LYS A 104 13.05 -7.91 -22.85
N ARG A 105 13.56 -6.95 -22.08
CA ARG A 105 12.83 -5.69 -21.87
C ARG A 105 12.65 -5.07 -23.26
N PRO A 106 11.42 -4.80 -23.73
CA PRO A 106 11.24 -4.04 -24.95
C PRO A 106 12.00 -2.73 -24.75
N ARG A 107 12.97 -2.44 -25.62
CA ARG A 107 13.51 -1.09 -25.72
C ARG A 107 12.30 -0.22 -25.99
N SER A 108 11.93 0.66 -25.06
CA SER A 108 11.02 1.75 -25.38
C SER A 108 11.64 2.41 -26.60
N GLY A 109 11.03 2.22 -27.77
CA GLY A 109 11.46 2.86 -28.99
C GLY A 109 11.57 4.34 -28.67
N ALA A 110 12.68 4.95 -29.07
CA ALA A 110 12.79 6.40 -29.10
C ALA A 110 11.67 6.89 -30.04
N GLY A 111 10.48 7.12 -29.48
CA GLY A 111 9.43 7.83 -30.17
C GLY A 111 9.99 9.20 -30.47
N LYS A 112 10.21 9.47 -31.76
CA LYS A 112 10.39 10.84 -32.25
C LYS A 112 9.29 11.66 -31.60
N LYS A 113 9.65 12.64 -30.77
CA LYS A 113 8.71 13.69 -30.35
C LYS A 113 8.26 14.37 -31.63
N ASN A 114 7.05 14.05 -32.11
CA ASN A 114 6.40 14.88 -33.10
C ASN A 114 6.06 16.19 -32.39
N ALA A 115 6.55 17.30 -32.93
CA ALA A 115 6.49 18.63 -32.33
C ALA A 115 5.09 19.27 -32.42
N ASN A 116 4.00 18.49 -32.38
CA ASN A 116 2.65 19.02 -32.64
C ASN A 116 1.52 18.35 -31.83
N ASP A 117 1.80 17.85 -30.63
CA ASP A 117 0.73 17.51 -29.68
C ASP A 117 0.28 18.77 -28.95
N ASN A 118 -0.51 19.59 -29.65
CA ASN A 118 -1.23 20.70 -29.04
C ASN A 118 -2.46 20.13 -28.31
N GLN A 119 -2.22 19.45 -27.19
CA GLN A 119 -3.21 18.77 -26.34
C GLN A 119 -4.23 19.73 -25.68
N LEU A 120 -4.11 21.04 -25.95
CA LEU A 120 -4.99 22.08 -25.46
C LEU A 120 -6.23 22.30 -26.34
N SER A 121 -6.24 21.82 -27.60
CA SER A 121 -7.39 22.01 -28.51
C SER A 121 -8.60 21.12 -28.20
N LEU A 122 -8.54 20.30 -27.14
CA LEU A 122 -9.62 19.41 -26.71
C LEU A 122 -10.61 20.08 -25.75
N PHE A 123 -10.30 21.28 -25.26
CA PHE A 123 -11.07 21.95 -24.20
C PHE A 123 -11.64 23.32 -24.61
N ASP A 124 -11.40 23.77 -25.83
CA ASP A 124 -11.97 25.00 -26.35
C ASP A 124 -13.19 24.68 -27.25
N ASN A 125 -14.38 24.82 -26.67
CA ASN A 125 -15.67 24.92 -27.36
C ASN A 125 -16.52 25.98 -26.66
#